data_AF-A0A3A0UR26-F1
#
_entry.id   AF-A0A3A0UR26-F1
#
_cell.length_a   1.000
_cell.length_b   1.000
_cell.length_c   1.000
_cell.angle_alpha   90.00
_cell.angle_beta   90.00
_cell.angle_gamma   90.00
#
_symmetry.space_group_name_H-M   'P 1'
#
loop_
_entity.id
_entity.type
_entity.pdbx_description
1 polymer ?
#
loop_
_entity_poly.entity_id
_entity_poly.type
_entity_poly.pdbx_seq_one_letter_code
_entity_poly.pdbx_strand_id
1 'polypeptide(L)' 'VIEGDIPEDSDWIQQELETNYPQYNIYRSSFGPVIAAHLGSGGIGLGYIGSTIRTD' A
#
# COMPACT_ATOMS: atom_id res chain seq x y z
N VAL A 1 1.79 -1.30 -0.49
CA VAL A 1 0.95 -0.12 -0.28
C VAL A 1 -0.51 -0.55 -0.17
N ILE A 2 -1.23 -0.06 0.83
CA ILE A 2 -2.67 -0.30 1.01
C ILE A 2 -3.37 1.05 0.80
N GLU A 3 -4.09 1.18 -0.31
CA GLU A 3 -4.72 2.43 -0.75
C GLU A 3 -6.08 2.66 -0.07
N GLY A 4 -6.37 3.93 0.20
CA GLY A 4 -7.69 4.43 0.57
C GLY A 4 -8.43 4.98 -0.64
N ASP A 5 -9.03 6.16 -0.48
CA ASP A 5 -9.87 6.82 -1.49
C ASP A 5 -9.14 7.87 -2.34
N ILE A 6 -7.92 8.27 -1.98
CA ILE A 6 -7.06 9.16 -2.77
C ILE A 6 -5.98 8.34 -3.50
N PRO A 7 -6.14 8.06 -4.80
CA PRO A 7 -5.23 7.21 -5.54
C PRO A 7 -3.85 7.85 -5.76
N GLU A 8 -3.81 9.18 -5.89
CA GLU A 8 -2.59 9.96 -6.18
C GLU A 8 -1.51 9.79 -5.10
N ASP A 9 -1.91 9.77 -3.82
CA ASP A 9 -0.96 9.59 -2.73
C ASP A 9 -0.40 8.15 -2.70
N SER A 10 -1.24 7.17 -3.08
CA SER A 10 -0.83 5.77 -3.17
C SER A 10 0.09 5.51 -4.36
N ASP A 11 -0.14 6.20 -5.47
CA ASP A 11 0.73 6.18 -6.66
C ASP A 11 2.12 6.74 -6.33
N TRP A 12 2.17 7.88 -5.64
CA TRP A 12 3.41 8.51 -5.22
C TRP A 12 4.25 7.58 -4.32
N ILE A 13 3.64 6.99 -3.29
CA ILE A 13 4.35 6.07 -2.38
C ILE A 13 4.80 4.80 -3.10
N GLN A 14 3.95 4.24 -3.97
CA GLN A 14 4.32 3.06 -4.76
C GLN A 14 5.56 3.35 -5.61
N GLN A 15 5.57 4.48 -6.33
CA GLN A 15 6.66 4.88 -7.20
C GLN A 15 7.95 5.13 -6.41
N GLU A 16 7.86 5.78 -5.24
CA GLU A 16 9.00 6.02 -4.36
C GLU A 16 9.61 4.70 -3.87
N LEU A 17 8.79 3.73 -3.48
CA LEU A 17 9.24 2.43 -2.99
C LEU A 17 9.89 1.58 -4.08
N GLU A 18 9.29 1.54 -5.27
CA GLU A 18 9.85 0.81 -6.41
C GLU A 18 11.17 1.42 -6.91
N THR A 19 11.30 2.75 -6.86
CA THR A 19 12.51 3.46 -7.29
C THR A 19 13.66 3.29 -6.30
N ASN A 20 13.38 3.47 -5.00
CA ASN A 20 14.42 3.50 -3.98
C ASN A 20 14.74 2.12 -3.39
N TYR A 21 13.82 1.16 -3.49
CA TYR A 21 13.96 -0.17 -2.91
C TYR A 21 13.59 -1.31 -3.87
N PRO A 22 14.22 -1.40 -5.05
CA PRO A 22 13.91 -2.41 -6.06
C PRO A 22 14.18 -3.86 -5.60
N GLN A 23 14.91 -4.05 -4.50
CA GLN A 23 15.16 -5.36 -3.91
C GLN A 23 13.96 -5.96 -3.16
N TYR A 24 12.96 -5.16 -2.81
CA TYR A 24 11.78 -5.64 -2.11
C TYR A 24 10.61 -5.84 -3.07
N ASN A 25 9.84 -6.90 -2.84
CA ASN A 25 8.58 -7.10 -3.55
C ASN A 25 7.53 -6.16 -2.97
N ILE A 26 7.16 -5.14 -3.73
CA ILE A 26 6.12 -4.19 -3.35
C ILE A 26 4.80 -4.64 -3.95
N TYR A 27 3.79 -4.79 -3.11
CA TYR A 27 2.43 -5.15 -3.52
C TYR A 27 1.47 -4.01 -3.22
N ARG A 28 0.48 -3.84 -4.09
CA ARG A 28 -0.60 -2.88 -3.91
C ARG A 28 -1.93 -3.60 -3.62
N SER A 29 -2.70 -3.06 -2.69
CA SER A 29 -4.03 -3.52 -2.31
C SER A 29 -4.86 -2.33 -1.82
N SER A 30 -6.15 -2.51 -1.58
CA SER A 30 -7.06 -1.45 -1.11
C SER A 30 -7.74 -1.81 0.20
N PHE A 31 -8.06 -0.80 1.02
CA PHE A 31 -8.84 -1.03 2.24
C PHE A 31 -10.26 -1.50 1.91
N GLY A 32 -10.74 -2.50 2.65
CA GLY A 32 -12.14 -2.87 2.65
C GLY A 32 -13.03 -1.82 3.35
N PRO A 33 -14.36 -1.87 3.16
CA PRO A 33 -15.29 -0.84 3.62
C PRO A 33 -15.28 -0.61 5.14
N VAL A 34 -15.02 -1.65 5.94
CA VAL A 34 -14.94 -1.52 7.41
C VAL A 34 -13.73 -0.69 7.82
N ILE A 35 -12.57 -0.94 7.22
CA ILE A 35 -11.33 -0.21 7.57
C ILE A 35 -11.40 1.22 7.04
N ALA A 36 -11.88 1.40 5.81
CA ALA A 36 -12.08 2.72 5.22
C ALA A 36 -13.00 3.62 6.07
N ALA A 37 -14.08 3.07 6.65
CA ALA A 37 -14.99 3.83 7.50
C ALA A 37 -14.35 4.37 8.80
N HIS A 38 -13.29 3.74 9.30
CA HIS A 38 -12.59 4.18 10.52
C HIS A 38 -11.41 5.11 10.24
N LEU A 39 -10.71 4.92 9.11
CA LEU A 39 -9.59 5.77 8.71
C LEU A 39 -10.07 7.11 8.14
N GLY A 40 -11.26 7.14 7.54
CA GLY A 40 -11.76 8.30 6.82
C GLY A 40 -11.07 8.51 5.47
N SER A 41 -11.28 9.68 4.89
CA SER A 41 -10.71 10.06 3.59
C SER A 41 -9.21 10.33 3.69
N GLY A 42 -8.44 9.93 2.68
CA GLY A 42 -6.99 10.06 2.59
C GLY A 42 -6.20 8.99 3.36
N GLY A 43 -6.86 7.93 3.83
CA GLY A 43 -6.19 6.85 4.55
C GLY A 43 -5.21 6.07 3.67
N ILE A 44 -3.96 5.91 4.09
CA ILE A 44 -2.95 5.11 3.40
C ILE A 44 -2.24 4.20 4.40
N GLY A 45 -2.03 2.94 4.00
CA GLY A 45 -1.30 1.96 4.78
C GLY A 45 0.02 1.53 4.13
N LEU A 46 1.09 1.45 4.92
CA LEU A 46 2.32 0.76 4.55
C LEU A 46 2.59 -0.38 5.54
N GLY A 47 2.57 -1.60 5.03
CA GLY A 47 2.88 -2.81 5.81
C GLY A 47 4.14 -3.49 5.27
N TYR A 48 4.90 -4.13 6.15
CA TYR A 48 6.06 -4.92 5.79
C TYR A 48 5.99 -6.31 6.45
N ILE A 49 6.58 -7.30 5.79
CA ILE A 49 6.73 -8.66 6.31
C ILE A 49 8.18 -9.06 6.11
N GLY A 50 8.85 -9.52 7.18
CA GLY A 50 10.26 -9.93 7.15
C GLY A 50 10.51 -11.30 6.51
N SER A 51 9.68 -11.71 5.55
CA SER A 51 9.71 -13.02 4.92
C SER A 51 9.15 -12.93 3.50
N THR A 52 9.63 -13.79 2.60
CA THR A 52 9.10 -13.88 1.24
C THR A 52 7.75 -14.58 1.25
N ILE A 53 6.70 -13.85 0.88
CA ILE A 53 5.34 -14.37 0.80
C ILE A 53 5.04 -14.80 -0.64
N ARG A 54 4.47 -16.00 -0.81
CA ARG A 54 3.87 -16.45 -2.08
C ARG A 54 2.54 -15.72 -2.28
N THR A 55 2.38 -15.14 -3.46
CA THR A 55 1.24 -14.28 -3.83
C THR A 55 0.47 -14.79 -5.05
N ASP A 56 0.77 -16.02 -5.48
CA ASP A 56 0.09 -16.80 -6.52
C ASP A 56 -1.16 -17.55 -6.01
#